data_AF-A0A835IFC2-F1
#
_entry.id   AF-A0A835IFC2-F1
#
_cell.length_a   1.000
_cell.length_b   1.000
_cell.length_c   1.000
_cell.angle_alpha   90.00
_cell.angle_beta   90.00
_cell.angle_gamma   90.00
#
_symmetry.space_group_name_H-M   'P 1'
#
loop_
_entity.id
_entity.type
_entity.pdbx_description
1 polymer ?
#
loop_
_entity_poly.entity_id
_entity_poly.type
_entity_poly.pdbx_seq_one_letter_code
_entity_poly.pdbx_strand_id
1 'polypeptide(L)'
;MMVEDLGIEAKEAAVREVAKLLPLPELLSSISSIKSDYISRQQANDAQLSTMVAEQVEQAQAGLEALSLSQNAINHLRENFLSIEKLCQECQTLIENHDQIKLLSNARNNLNTTLKDVEGMMSISVEAAEARQSLSDDKELINTYERLTALDGKRRFALAAAGSHKEEVGRLREYFEDVDQTWETFEKTLWGHISNFFKLSKERAHAKTSPQTLVRALRVVEMQEILDQQLAEEAAEAEGGGAMASVTNPPRRSAK
;
A
#
# COMPACT_ATOMS: atom_id res chain seq x y z
N MET A 1 41.02 -49.58 -15.65
CA MET A 1 41.78 -49.48 -16.91
C MET A 1 42.39 -48.09 -17.17
N MET A 2 42.34 -47.11 -16.25
CA MET A 2 42.85 -45.74 -16.53
C MET A 2 44.12 -45.34 -15.76
N VAL A 3 44.44 -46.00 -14.64
CA VAL A 3 45.56 -45.57 -13.76
C VAL A 3 46.91 -46.06 -14.27
N GLU A 4 46.97 -47.26 -14.86
CA GLU A 4 48.20 -47.83 -15.42
C GLU A 4 48.67 -47.06 -16.66
N ASP A 5 47.74 -46.63 -17.52
CA ASP A 5 48.05 -45.84 -18.73
C ASP A 5 48.62 -44.46 -18.40
N LEU A 6 48.07 -43.78 -17.38
CA LEU A 6 48.59 -42.49 -16.90
C LEU A 6 50.01 -42.61 -16.33
N GLY A 7 50.33 -43.74 -15.66
CA GLY A 7 51.67 -44.00 -15.14
C GLY A 7 52.70 -44.18 -16.25
N ILE A 8 52.32 -44.85 -17.34
CA ILE A 8 53.17 -45.04 -18.52
C ILE A 8 53.39 -43.71 -19.24
N GLU A 9 52.32 -42.93 -19.48
CA GLU A 9 52.40 -41.62 -20.14
C GLU A 9 53.25 -40.62 -19.34
N ALA A 10 53.10 -40.57 -18.02
CA ALA A 10 53.90 -39.71 -17.15
C ALA A 10 55.40 -40.07 -17.22
N LYS A 11 55.70 -41.37 -17.29
CA LYS A 11 57.08 -41.85 -17.41
C LYS A 11 57.69 -41.48 -18.77
N GLU A 12 56.94 -41.64 -19.86
CA GLU A 12 57.38 -41.24 -21.21
C GLU A 12 57.57 -39.72 -21.33
N ALA A 13 56.69 -38.92 -20.71
CA ALA A 13 56.83 -37.48 -20.62
C ALA A 13 58.08 -37.07 -19.81
N ALA A 14 58.33 -37.73 -18.67
CA ALA A 14 59.51 -37.49 -17.86
C ALA A 14 60.81 -37.79 -18.63
N VAL A 15 60.85 -38.90 -19.37
CA VAL A 15 61.99 -39.25 -20.23
C VAL A 15 62.23 -38.18 -21.30
N ARG A 16 61.16 -37.71 -21.97
CA ARG A 16 61.27 -36.61 -22.96
C ARG A 16 61.79 -35.32 -22.33
N GLU A 17 61.37 -35.01 -21.11
CA GLU A 17 61.81 -33.79 -20.42
C GLU A 17 63.28 -33.84 -20.01
N VAL A 18 63.74 -34.99 -19.47
CA VAL A 18 65.16 -35.20 -19.16
C VAL A 18 66.02 -35.08 -20.42
N ALA A 19 65.55 -35.64 -21.55
CA ALA A 19 66.25 -35.53 -22.83
C ALA A 19 66.38 -34.07 -23.33
N LYS A 20 65.39 -33.21 -23.08
CA LYS A 20 65.46 -31.77 -23.41
C LYS A 20 66.44 -31.01 -22.53
N LEU A 21 66.59 -31.40 -21.26
CA LEU A 21 67.44 -30.71 -20.29
C LEU A 21 68.94 -31.04 -20.46
N LEU A 22 69.27 -32.20 -21.06
CA LEU A 22 70.65 -32.67 -21.24
C LEU A 22 71.00 -32.93 -22.73
N PRO A 23 70.92 -31.92 -23.62
CA PRO A 23 71.25 -32.10 -25.04
C PRO A 23 72.75 -32.23 -25.33
N LEU A 24 73.62 -31.76 -24.42
CA LEU A 24 75.08 -31.74 -24.58
C LEU A 24 75.78 -32.34 -23.34
N PRO A 25 76.93 -33.03 -23.51
CA PRO A 25 77.65 -33.67 -22.39
C PRO A 25 78.15 -32.73 -21.28
N GLU A 26 78.44 -31.47 -21.62
CA GLU A 26 78.95 -30.46 -20.68
C GLU A 26 77.91 -30.10 -19.58
N LEU A 27 76.63 -30.28 -19.89
CA LEU A 27 75.50 -30.03 -18.99
C LEU A 27 75.36 -31.10 -17.90
N LEU A 28 76.09 -32.23 -17.99
CA LEU A 28 76.13 -33.25 -16.92
C LEU A 28 76.62 -32.68 -15.58
N SER A 29 77.45 -31.63 -15.62
CA SER A 29 77.92 -30.92 -14.44
C SER A 29 76.80 -30.22 -13.64
N SER A 30 75.68 -29.90 -14.31
CA SER A 30 74.52 -29.22 -13.71
C SER A 30 73.45 -30.17 -13.13
N ILE A 31 73.63 -31.49 -13.26
CA ILE A 31 72.66 -32.51 -12.80
C ILE A 31 72.31 -32.35 -11.32
N SER A 32 73.28 -32.01 -10.48
CA SER A 32 73.04 -31.82 -9.04
C SER A 32 72.07 -30.67 -8.77
N SER A 33 72.23 -29.55 -9.50
CA SER A 33 71.34 -28.38 -9.43
C SER A 33 69.96 -28.72 -9.96
N ILE A 34 69.87 -29.32 -11.14
CA ILE A 34 68.58 -29.70 -11.76
C ILE A 34 67.82 -30.66 -10.85
N LYS A 35 68.50 -31.66 -10.29
CA LYS A 35 67.88 -32.60 -9.33
C LYS A 35 67.38 -31.88 -8.08
N SER A 36 68.16 -30.94 -7.54
CA SER A 36 67.74 -30.13 -6.39
C SER A 36 66.48 -29.32 -6.69
N ASP A 37 66.40 -28.68 -7.87
CA ASP A 37 65.25 -27.89 -8.29
C ASP A 37 63.99 -28.75 -8.44
N TYR A 38 64.11 -29.93 -9.08
CA TYR A 38 62.97 -30.85 -9.23
C TYR A 38 62.51 -31.43 -7.89
N ILE A 39 63.43 -31.72 -6.96
CA ILE A 39 63.06 -32.15 -5.59
C ILE A 39 62.30 -31.04 -4.88
N SER A 40 62.76 -29.78 -4.97
CA SER A 40 62.06 -28.65 -4.36
C SER A 40 60.67 -28.44 -4.95
N ARG A 41 60.53 -28.55 -6.28
CA ARG A 41 59.24 -28.48 -6.97
C ARG A 41 58.31 -29.62 -6.60
N GLN A 42 58.83 -30.84 -6.49
CA GLN A 42 58.05 -32.00 -6.05
C GLN A 42 57.53 -31.79 -4.63
N GLN A 43 58.40 -31.38 -3.70
CA GLN A 43 58.00 -31.10 -2.31
C GLN A 43 56.95 -29.99 -2.23
N ALA A 44 57.09 -28.92 -3.04
CA ALA A 44 56.11 -27.84 -3.11
C ALA A 44 54.76 -28.34 -3.64
N ASN A 45 54.76 -29.13 -4.73
CA ASN A 45 53.55 -29.72 -5.30
C ASN A 45 52.88 -30.70 -4.33
N ASP A 46 53.64 -31.57 -3.66
CA ASP A 46 53.12 -32.54 -2.69
C ASP A 46 52.46 -31.81 -1.50
N ALA A 47 53.09 -30.75 -1.00
CA ALA A 47 52.52 -29.91 0.05
C ALA A 47 51.23 -29.22 -0.42
N GLN A 48 51.23 -28.63 -1.62
CA GLN A 48 50.05 -27.98 -2.19
C GLN A 48 48.89 -28.98 -2.40
N LEU A 49 49.16 -30.15 -2.97
CA LEU A 49 48.17 -31.20 -3.17
C LEU A 49 47.61 -31.70 -1.83
N SER A 50 48.47 -31.89 -0.83
CA SER A 50 48.04 -32.30 0.51
C SER A 50 47.11 -31.26 1.13
N THR A 51 47.42 -29.97 1.02
CA THR A 51 46.57 -28.89 1.52
C THR A 51 45.26 -28.84 0.75
N MET A 52 45.29 -28.87 -0.58
CA MET A 52 44.08 -28.82 -1.41
C MET A 52 43.15 -30.01 -1.14
N VAL A 53 43.69 -31.22 -1.00
CA VAL A 53 42.88 -32.41 -0.69
C VAL A 53 42.28 -32.29 0.72
N ALA A 54 43.04 -31.81 1.70
CA ALA A 54 42.51 -31.58 3.05
C ALA A 54 41.36 -30.55 3.04
N GLU A 55 41.53 -29.43 2.34
CA GLU A 55 40.50 -28.39 2.20
C GLU A 55 39.25 -28.93 1.49
N GLN A 56 39.40 -29.71 0.43
CA GLN A 56 38.26 -30.32 -0.29
C GLN A 56 37.50 -31.32 0.59
N VAL A 57 38.22 -32.11 1.41
CA VAL A 57 37.58 -33.06 2.35
C VAL A 57 36.83 -32.30 3.44
N GLU A 58 37.42 -31.25 4.01
CA GLU A 58 36.77 -30.41 5.02
C GLU A 58 35.53 -29.71 4.45
N GLN A 59 35.62 -29.17 3.24
CA GLN A 59 34.50 -28.53 2.56
C GLN A 59 33.38 -29.53 2.26
N ALA A 60 33.72 -30.76 1.82
CA ALA A 60 32.74 -31.81 1.58
C ALA A 60 32.05 -32.26 2.88
N GLN A 61 32.79 -32.36 3.98
CA GLN A 61 32.25 -32.70 5.29
C GLN A 61 31.29 -31.62 5.79
N ALA A 62 31.69 -30.34 5.73
CA ALA A 62 30.83 -29.22 6.08
C ALA A 62 29.56 -29.17 5.22
N GLY A 63 29.68 -29.47 3.92
CA GLY A 63 28.54 -29.60 3.00
C GLY A 63 27.59 -30.72 3.39
N LEU A 64 28.10 -31.90 3.77
CA LEU A 64 27.29 -33.03 4.24
C LEU A 64 26.55 -32.70 5.54
N GLU A 65 27.21 -32.04 6.50
CA GLU A 65 26.59 -31.60 7.74
C GLU A 65 25.47 -30.58 7.48
N ALA A 66 25.70 -29.59 6.61
CA ALA A 66 24.69 -28.61 6.23
C ALA A 66 23.47 -29.26 5.54
N LEU A 67 23.70 -30.26 4.68
CA LEU A 67 22.62 -31.02 4.03
C LEU A 67 21.82 -31.86 5.04
N SER A 68 22.50 -32.50 6.00
CA SER A 68 21.85 -33.26 7.07
C SER A 68 20.96 -32.35 7.93
N LEU A 69 21.47 -31.19 8.34
CA LEU A 69 20.69 -30.19 9.09
C LEU A 69 19.49 -29.69 8.29
N SER A 70 19.68 -29.41 7.00
CA SER A 70 18.60 -28.96 6.11
C SER A 70 17.50 -30.02 5.96
N GLN A 71 17.89 -31.29 5.80
CA GLN A 71 16.94 -32.40 5.73
C GLN A 71 16.11 -32.52 7.02
N ASN A 72 16.74 -32.42 8.19
CA ASN A 72 16.03 -32.46 9.48
C ASN A 72 15.06 -31.27 9.61
N ALA A 73 15.47 -30.07 9.22
CA ALA A 73 14.62 -28.88 9.24
C ALA A 73 13.40 -29.03 8.31
N ILE A 74 13.60 -29.59 7.11
CA ILE A 74 12.50 -29.86 6.15
C ILE A 74 11.52 -30.88 6.72
N ASN A 75 12.01 -31.94 7.38
CA ASN A 75 11.13 -32.94 7.98
C ASN A 75 10.30 -32.35 9.14
N HIS A 76 10.92 -31.55 10.00
CA HIS A 76 10.18 -30.81 11.03
C HIS A 76 9.16 -29.84 10.45
N LEU A 77 9.49 -29.13 9.36
CA LEU A 77 8.53 -28.27 8.68
C LEU A 77 7.33 -29.06 8.16
N ARG A 78 7.56 -30.23 7.56
CA ARG A 78 6.47 -31.11 7.10
C ARG A 78 5.56 -31.56 8.25
N GLU A 79 6.14 -31.96 9.37
CA GLU A 79 5.39 -32.33 10.57
C GLU A 79 4.55 -31.17 11.09
N ASN A 80 5.12 -29.96 11.14
CA ASN A 80 4.40 -28.75 11.52
C ASN A 80 3.24 -28.46 10.57
N PHE A 81 3.43 -28.58 9.26
CA PHE A 81 2.35 -28.39 8.28
C PHE A 81 1.21 -29.40 8.46
N LEU A 82 1.52 -30.68 8.70
CA LEU A 82 0.52 -31.69 9.00
C LEU A 82 -0.25 -31.36 10.29
N SER A 83 0.45 -30.86 11.31
CA SER A 83 -0.21 -30.45 12.55
C SER A 83 -1.10 -29.24 12.36
N ILE A 84 -0.68 -28.24 11.57
CA ILE A 84 -1.49 -27.07 11.23
C ILE A 84 -2.75 -27.49 10.47
N GLU A 85 -2.61 -28.33 9.44
CA GLU A 85 -3.74 -28.80 8.65
C GLU A 85 -4.77 -29.54 9.52
N LYS A 86 -4.29 -30.42 10.42
CA LYS A 86 -5.14 -31.10 11.39
C LYS A 86 -5.90 -30.12 12.28
N LEU A 87 -5.21 -29.13 12.86
CA LEU A 87 -5.84 -28.11 13.71
C LEU A 87 -6.85 -27.26 12.93
N CYS A 88 -6.54 -26.88 11.69
CA CYS A 88 -7.47 -26.15 10.83
C CYS A 88 -8.74 -26.97 10.54
N GLN A 89 -8.59 -28.28 10.29
CA GLN A 89 -9.73 -29.16 10.06
C GLN A 89 -10.59 -29.33 11.32
N GLU A 90 -9.97 -29.49 12.49
CA GLU A 90 -10.67 -29.54 13.77
C GLU A 90 -11.43 -28.22 14.04
N CYS A 91 -10.80 -27.07 13.79
CA CYS A 91 -11.44 -25.76 13.94
C CYS A 91 -12.63 -25.54 13.00
N GLN A 92 -12.61 -26.09 11.77
CA GLN A 92 -13.76 -26.03 10.86
C GLN A 92 -14.98 -26.75 11.44
N THR A 93 -14.76 -27.83 12.19
CA THR A 93 -15.83 -28.59 12.85
C THR A 93 -16.22 -28.04 14.23
N LEU A 94 -15.42 -27.13 14.80
CA LEU A 94 -15.61 -26.61 16.16
C LEU A 94 -16.76 -25.59 16.27
N ILE A 95 -17.02 -24.84 15.19
CA ILE A 95 -18.12 -23.88 15.13
C ILE A 95 -19.26 -24.52 14.32
N GLU A 96 -20.16 -25.20 15.03
CA GLU A 96 -21.41 -25.68 14.44
C GLU A 96 -22.16 -24.52 13.80
N ASN A 97 -22.71 -24.75 12.61
CA ASN A 97 -23.53 -23.76 11.88
C ASN A 97 -22.81 -22.44 11.51
N HIS A 98 -21.50 -22.47 11.25
CA HIS A 98 -20.75 -21.28 10.79
C HIS A 98 -21.44 -20.54 9.63
N ASP A 99 -21.99 -21.27 8.66
CA ASP A 99 -22.73 -20.68 7.54
C ASP A 99 -23.97 -19.91 8.00
N GLN A 100 -24.68 -20.42 9.01
CA GLN A 100 -25.85 -19.75 9.59
C GLN A 100 -25.42 -18.50 10.39
N ILE A 101 -24.30 -18.57 11.13
CA ILE A 101 -23.74 -17.40 11.83
C ILE A 101 -23.34 -16.32 10.81
N LYS A 102 -22.73 -16.72 9.69
CA LYS A 102 -22.36 -15.81 8.61
C LYS A 102 -23.59 -15.18 7.96
N LEU A 103 -24.61 -15.98 7.65
CA LEU A 103 -25.88 -15.49 7.12
C LEU A 103 -26.55 -14.51 8.10
N LEU A 104 -26.60 -14.84 9.39
CA LEU A 104 -27.15 -13.98 10.43
C LEU A 104 -26.35 -12.67 10.58
N SER A 105 -25.02 -12.75 10.54
CA SER A 105 -24.14 -11.58 10.60
C SER A 105 -24.35 -10.67 9.40
N ASN A 106 -24.43 -11.23 8.19
CA ASN A 106 -24.74 -10.48 6.97
C ASN A 106 -26.13 -9.84 7.05
N ALA A 107 -27.14 -10.59 7.49
CA ALA A 107 -28.50 -10.07 7.67
C ALA A 107 -28.52 -8.92 8.68
N ARG A 108 -27.84 -9.06 9.83
CA ARG A 108 -27.71 -8.01 10.84
C ARG A 108 -27.02 -6.77 10.29
N ASN A 109 -25.91 -6.93 9.56
CA ASN A 109 -25.15 -5.81 9.02
C ASN A 109 -25.96 -5.08 7.95
N ASN A 110 -26.62 -5.81 7.04
CA ASN A 110 -27.50 -5.23 6.03
C ASN A 110 -28.65 -4.46 6.69
N LEU A 111 -29.30 -5.05 7.71
CA LEU A 111 -30.39 -4.40 8.43
C LEU A 111 -29.92 -3.13 9.17
N ASN A 112 -28.74 -3.16 9.80
CA ASN A 112 -28.16 -1.97 10.43
C ASN A 112 -27.86 -0.86 9.41
N THR A 113 -27.33 -1.20 8.24
CA THR A 113 -27.12 -0.23 7.15
C THR A 113 -28.44 0.37 6.71
N THR A 114 -29.46 -0.46 6.43
CA THR A 114 -30.78 0.02 6.03
C THR A 114 -31.43 0.90 7.11
N LEU A 115 -31.29 0.57 8.39
CA LEU A 115 -31.79 1.41 9.48
C LEU A 115 -31.11 2.78 9.49
N LYS A 116 -29.79 2.83 9.30
CA LYS A 116 -29.03 4.08 9.22
C LYS A 116 -29.44 4.92 8.00
N ASP A 117 -29.68 4.28 6.86
CA ASP A 117 -30.13 4.96 5.64
C ASP A 117 -31.52 5.58 5.85
N VAL A 118 -32.45 4.83 6.46
CA VAL A 118 -33.80 5.33 6.78
C VAL A 118 -33.76 6.46 7.81
N GLU A 119 -32.97 6.33 8.87
CA GLU A 119 -32.78 7.40 9.87
C GLU A 119 -32.21 8.67 9.21
N GLY A 120 -31.21 8.51 8.33
CA GLY A 120 -30.68 9.58 7.50
C GLY A 120 -31.76 10.24 6.65
N MET A 121 -32.60 9.46 5.96
CA MET A 121 -33.71 9.98 5.16
C MET A 121 -34.76 10.72 5.98
N MET A 122 -35.09 10.22 7.17
CA MET A 122 -36.05 10.90 8.06
C MET A 122 -35.49 12.20 8.65
N SER A 123 -34.17 12.29 8.83
CA SER A 123 -33.52 13.52 9.31
C SER A 123 -33.55 14.66 8.28
N ILE A 124 -33.63 14.36 6.98
CA ILE A 124 -33.53 15.35 5.91
C ILE A 124 -34.66 16.39 5.98
N SER A 125 -35.90 15.94 6.17
CA SER A 125 -37.05 16.86 6.22
C SER A 125 -37.02 17.76 7.47
N VAL A 126 -36.59 17.21 8.61
CA VAL A 126 -36.44 17.97 9.86
C VAL A 126 -35.34 19.01 9.73
N GLU A 127 -34.15 18.60 9.27
CA GLU A 127 -33.01 19.50 9.08
C GLU A 127 -33.29 20.58 8.02
N ALA A 128 -34.00 20.24 6.94
CA ALA A 128 -34.43 21.20 5.92
C ALA A 128 -35.38 22.26 6.50
N ALA A 129 -36.35 21.83 7.32
CA ALA A 129 -37.27 22.74 8.00
C ALA A 129 -36.55 23.66 8.98
N GLU A 130 -35.58 23.14 9.74
CA GLU A 130 -34.74 23.95 10.62
C GLU A 130 -33.89 24.96 9.85
N ALA A 131 -33.23 24.54 8.76
CA ALA A 131 -32.45 25.44 7.91
C ALA A 131 -33.34 26.57 7.34
N ARG A 132 -34.56 26.24 6.92
CA ARG A 132 -35.56 27.22 6.45
C ARG A 132 -35.96 28.20 7.55
N GLN A 133 -36.10 27.74 8.80
CA GLN A 133 -36.40 28.62 9.93
C GLN A 133 -35.23 29.56 10.25
N SER A 134 -34.00 29.06 10.20
CA SER A 134 -32.77 29.83 10.46
C SER A 134 -32.53 30.96 9.47
N LEU A 135 -33.04 30.86 8.24
CA LEU A 135 -32.98 31.95 7.24
C LEU A 135 -33.63 33.27 7.69
N SER A 136 -34.48 33.24 8.74
CA SER A 136 -35.09 34.45 9.29
C SER A 136 -34.12 35.32 10.12
N ASP A 137 -32.95 34.79 10.51
CA ASP A 137 -31.91 35.51 11.25
C ASP A 137 -30.61 35.62 10.43
N ASP A 138 -30.29 36.84 9.99
CA ASP A 138 -29.04 37.20 9.29
C ASP A 138 -27.75 36.77 10.02
N LYS A 139 -27.82 36.48 11.34
CA LYS A 139 -26.68 35.96 12.11
C LYS A 139 -26.39 34.49 11.83
N GLU A 140 -27.41 33.72 11.46
CA GLU A 140 -27.34 32.28 11.22
C GLU A 140 -26.99 31.94 9.76
N LEU A 141 -26.65 32.94 8.94
CA LEU A 141 -26.37 32.75 7.51
C LEU A 141 -25.29 31.68 7.25
N ILE A 142 -24.20 31.67 8.03
CA ILE A 142 -23.12 30.67 7.91
C ILE A 142 -23.61 29.29 8.34
N ASN A 143 -24.26 29.19 9.51
CA ASN A 143 -24.78 27.91 10.02
C ASN A 143 -25.83 27.31 9.09
N THR A 144 -26.66 28.15 8.48
CA THR A 144 -27.68 27.73 7.50
C THR A 144 -27.01 27.18 6.25
N TYR A 145 -25.96 27.85 5.76
CA TYR A 145 -25.16 27.34 4.64
C TYR A 145 -24.54 25.98 4.96
N GLU A 146 -23.86 25.83 6.10
CA GLU A 146 -23.25 24.56 6.51
C GLU A 146 -24.28 23.42 6.60
N ARG A 147 -25.48 23.70 7.15
CA ARG A 147 -26.59 22.73 7.21
C ARG A 147 -27.07 22.34 5.81
N LEU A 148 -27.27 23.31 4.91
CA LEU A 148 -27.71 23.05 3.54
C LEU A 148 -26.66 22.27 2.72
N THR A 149 -25.37 22.57 2.90
CA THR A 149 -24.27 21.81 2.30
C THR A 149 -24.22 20.38 2.84
N ALA A 150 -24.45 20.17 4.14
CA ALA A 150 -24.53 18.83 4.72
C ALA A 150 -25.72 18.04 4.17
N LEU A 151 -26.87 18.69 3.95
CA LEU A 151 -28.06 18.10 3.32
C LEU A 151 -27.80 17.73 1.86
N ASP A 152 -27.08 18.57 1.10
CA ASP A 152 -26.68 18.24 -0.27
C ASP A 152 -25.70 17.05 -0.31
N GLY A 153 -24.79 16.97 0.67
CA GLY A 153 -23.96 15.79 0.89
C GLY A 153 -24.81 14.52 1.07
N LYS A 154 -25.80 14.54 1.97
CA LYS A 154 -26.74 13.43 2.19
C LYS A 154 -27.50 13.06 0.91
N ARG A 155 -27.90 14.06 0.11
CA ARG A 155 -28.55 13.86 -1.20
C ARG A 155 -27.66 13.09 -2.16
N ARG A 156 -26.39 13.49 -2.29
CA ARG A 156 -25.42 12.82 -3.18
C ARG A 156 -25.23 11.37 -2.78
N PHE A 157 -25.10 11.08 -1.48
CA PHE A 157 -25.01 9.70 -0.99
C PHE A 157 -26.28 8.89 -1.27
N ALA A 158 -27.46 9.43 -1.00
CA ALA A 158 -28.73 8.74 -1.24
C ALA A 158 -28.96 8.44 -2.73
N LEU A 159 -28.65 9.39 -3.62
CA LEU A 159 -28.75 9.21 -5.06
C LEU A 159 -27.74 8.21 -5.62
N ALA A 160 -26.52 8.18 -5.07
CA ALA A 160 -25.52 7.19 -5.44
C ALA A 160 -25.96 5.77 -5.04
N ALA A 161 -26.52 5.61 -3.83
CA ALA A 161 -27.05 4.33 -3.36
C ALA A 161 -28.23 3.82 -4.20
N ALA A 162 -29.12 4.73 -4.64
CA ALA A 162 -30.27 4.40 -5.47
C ALA A 162 -29.97 4.35 -6.98
N GLY A 163 -28.73 4.59 -7.41
CA GLY A 163 -28.37 4.74 -8.82
C GLY A 163 -28.74 3.54 -9.72
N SER A 164 -28.85 2.35 -9.14
CA SER A 164 -29.27 1.11 -9.83
C SER A 164 -30.79 0.99 -10.02
N HIS A 165 -31.59 1.78 -9.30
CA HIS A 165 -33.06 1.71 -9.28
C HIS A 165 -33.68 3.04 -9.72
N LYS A 166 -33.89 3.19 -11.04
CA LYS A 166 -34.36 4.46 -11.66
C LYS A 166 -35.69 4.99 -11.11
N GLU A 167 -36.63 4.13 -10.72
CA GLU A 167 -37.91 4.56 -10.14
C GLU A 167 -37.75 5.13 -8.72
N GLU A 168 -36.81 4.59 -7.93
CA GLU A 168 -36.52 5.04 -6.57
C GLU A 168 -35.82 6.40 -6.57
N VAL A 169 -34.95 6.64 -7.55
CA VAL A 169 -34.33 7.95 -7.80
C VAL A 169 -35.37 9.05 -8.02
N GLY A 170 -36.48 8.74 -8.71
CA GLY A 170 -37.58 9.68 -8.91
C GLY A 170 -38.25 10.09 -7.60
N ARG A 171 -38.63 9.10 -6.77
CA ARG A 171 -39.24 9.33 -5.46
C ARG A 171 -38.29 10.02 -4.48
N LEU A 172 -37.00 9.71 -4.55
CA LEU A 172 -35.99 10.38 -3.72
C LEU A 172 -35.91 11.88 -4.02
N ARG A 173 -36.06 12.32 -5.29
CA ARG A 173 -36.06 13.75 -5.59
C ARG A 173 -37.19 14.51 -4.90
N GLU A 174 -38.36 13.89 -4.76
CA GLU A 174 -39.50 14.49 -4.04
C GLU A 174 -39.13 14.77 -2.57
N TYR A 175 -38.37 13.89 -1.92
CA TYR A 175 -37.91 14.11 -0.53
C TYR A 175 -36.92 15.28 -0.37
N PHE A 176 -36.23 15.67 -1.45
CA PHE A 176 -35.28 16.78 -1.43
C PHE A 176 -35.88 18.10 -1.94
N GLU A 177 -37.15 18.12 -2.34
CA GLU A 177 -37.79 19.33 -2.87
C GLU A 177 -37.79 20.48 -1.85
N ASP A 178 -38.01 20.17 -0.57
CA ASP A 178 -37.92 21.15 0.52
C ASP A 178 -36.51 21.73 0.69
N VAL A 179 -35.47 20.91 0.43
CA VAL A 179 -34.07 21.35 0.45
C VAL A 179 -33.81 22.30 -0.71
N ASP A 180 -34.27 21.96 -1.92
CA ASP A 180 -34.12 22.78 -3.13
C ASP A 180 -34.81 24.15 -2.95
N GLN A 181 -36.04 24.18 -2.42
CA GLN A 181 -36.74 25.42 -2.11
C GLN A 181 -36.02 26.29 -1.07
N THR A 182 -35.41 25.63 -0.07
CA THR A 182 -34.66 26.33 0.99
C THR A 182 -33.36 26.90 0.43
N TRP A 183 -32.67 26.19 -0.45
CA TRP A 183 -31.51 26.67 -1.19
C TRP A 183 -31.83 27.91 -2.03
N GLU A 184 -32.91 27.88 -2.82
CA GLU A 184 -33.31 29.06 -3.61
C GLU A 184 -33.56 30.29 -2.72
N THR A 185 -34.17 30.08 -1.55
CA THR A 185 -34.46 31.16 -0.60
C THR A 185 -33.18 31.69 0.04
N PHE A 186 -32.25 30.80 0.38
CA PHE A 186 -30.92 31.14 0.87
C PHE A 186 -30.15 31.98 -0.15
N GLU A 187 -30.08 31.54 -1.41
CA GLU A 187 -29.37 32.25 -2.48
C GLU A 187 -29.93 33.65 -2.71
N LYS A 188 -31.27 33.78 -2.79
CA LYS A 188 -31.93 35.09 -2.91
C LYS A 188 -31.56 36.01 -1.75
N THR A 189 -31.45 35.47 -0.55
CA THR A 189 -31.07 36.21 0.67
C THR A 189 -29.60 36.63 0.63
N LEU A 190 -28.70 35.69 0.32
CA LEU A 190 -27.26 35.92 0.18
C LEU A 190 -26.96 37.00 -0.86
N TRP A 191 -27.48 36.84 -2.08
CA TRP A 191 -27.29 37.82 -3.16
C TRP A 191 -27.99 39.14 -2.88
N GLY A 192 -29.12 39.11 -2.14
CA GLY A 192 -29.77 40.30 -1.63
C GLY A 192 -28.89 41.11 -0.68
N HIS A 193 -28.14 40.45 0.21
CA HIS A 193 -27.17 41.10 1.07
C HIS A 193 -25.97 41.65 0.28
N ILE A 194 -25.39 40.84 -0.62
CA ILE A 194 -24.24 41.25 -1.45
C ILE A 194 -24.61 42.45 -2.33
N SER A 195 -25.77 42.43 -2.97
CA SER A 195 -26.24 43.53 -3.83
C SER A 195 -26.48 44.83 -3.05
N ASN A 196 -26.81 44.71 -1.75
CA ASN A 196 -27.00 45.85 -0.84
C ASN A 196 -25.74 46.22 -0.05
N PHE A 197 -24.54 45.81 -0.50
CA PHE A 197 -23.27 46.05 0.20
C PHE A 197 -23.06 47.49 0.67
N PHE A 198 -23.43 48.49 -0.14
CA PHE A 198 -23.28 49.91 0.20
C PHE A 198 -24.16 50.36 1.38
N LYS A 199 -25.31 49.71 1.57
CA LYS A 199 -26.19 49.98 2.72
C LYS A 199 -25.69 49.24 3.96
N LEU A 200 -25.20 48.01 3.80
CA LEU A 200 -24.66 47.18 4.88
C LEU A 200 -23.33 47.71 5.42
N SER A 201 -22.51 48.36 4.59
CA SER A 201 -21.22 48.92 4.98
C SER A 201 -21.32 50.21 5.79
N LYS A 202 -22.49 50.85 5.84
CA LYS A 202 -22.70 52.07 6.64
C LYS A 202 -23.08 51.70 8.07
N GLU A 203 -22.19 52.04 9.01
CA GLU A 203 -22.47 51.89 10.43
C GLU A 203 -23.55 52.88 10.87
N ARG A 204 -24.72 52.35 11.27
CA ARG A 204 -25.78 53.13 11.95
C ARG A 204 -26.15 52.42 13.24
N ALA A 205 -26.01 53.12 14.36
CA ALA A 205 -26.22 52.61 15.72
C ALA A 205 -27.62 51.99 16.00
N HIS A 206 -28.60 52.17 15.10
CA HIS A 206 -29.98 51.67 15.24
C HIS A 206 -30.50 50.89 14.02
N ALA A 207 -29.65 50.55 13.04
CA ALA A 207 -30.09 49.78 11.89
C ALA A 207 -30.08 48.28 12.19
N LYS A 208 -31.16 47.58 11.81
CA LYS A 208 -31.29 46.11 11.89
C LYS A 208 -30.24 45.37 11.04
N THR A 209 -29.67 46.07 10.07
CA THR A 209 -28.62 45.60 9.16
C THR A 209 -27.24 46.08 9.59
N SER A 210 -26.30 45.15 9.71
CA SER A 210 -24.96 45.38 10.23
C SER A 210 -23.87 45.10 9.19
N PRO A 211 -22.68 45.74 9.27
CA PRO A 211 -21.51 45.36 8.47
C PRO A 211 -21.11 43.88 8.66
N GLN A 212 -21.41 43.30 9.83
CA GLN A 212 -21.16 41.89 10.13
C GLN A 212 -21.95 40.96 9.22
N THR A 213 -23.18 41.31 8.85
CA THR A 213 -24.00 40.52 7.90
C THR A 213 -23.32 40.44 6.53
N LEU A 214 -22.73 41.55 6.07
CA LEU A 214 -21.97 41.56 4.81
C LEU A 214 -20.73 40.67 4.90
N VAL A 215 -20.00 40.71 6.02
CA VAL A 215 -18.84 39.83 6.23
C VAL A 215 -19.27 38.35 6.25
N ARG A 216 -20.37 38.01 6.91
CA ARG A 216 -20.93 36.64 6.90
C ARG A 216 -21.29 36.18 5.49
N ALA A 217 -21.94 37.05 4.70
CA ALA A 217 -22.28 36.75 3.31
C ALA A 217 -21.04 36.52 2.45
N LEU A 218 -20.00 37.36 2.58
CA LEU A 218 -18.73 37.15 1.87
C LEU A 218 -18.03 35.86 2.32
N ARG A 219 -18.10 35.52 3.61
CA ARG A 219 -17.52 34.28 4.14
C ARG A 219 -18.19 33.04 3.55
N VAL A 220 -19.51 33.06 3.36
CA VAL A 220 -20.23 31.98 2.66
C VAL A 220 -19.71 31.78 1.24
N VAL A 221 -19.50 32.88 0.50
CA VAL A 221 -18.95 32.80 -0.87
C VAL A 221 -17.54 32.18 -0.88
N GLU A 222 -16.69 32.60 0.05
CA GLU A 222 -15.35 32.01 0.22
C GLU A 222 -15.43 30.51 0.56
N MET A 223 -16.36 30.10 1.43
CA MET A 223 -16.56 28.69 1.75
C MET A 223 -17.03 27.87 0.54
N GLN A 224 -17.90 28.44 -0.32
CA GLN A 224 -18.34 27.77 -1.56
C GLN A 224 -17.18 27.63 -2.54
N GLU A 225 -16.35 28.65 -2.71
CA GLU A 225 -15.18 28.60 -3.60
C GLU A 225 -14.19 27.51 -3.17
N ILE A 226 -13.96 27.36 -1.86
CA ILE A 226 -13.13 26.27 -1.31
C ILE A 226 -13.76 24.90 -1.61
N LEU A 227 -15.07 24.74 -1.42
CA LEU A 227 -15.75 23.47 -1.69
C LEU A 227 -15.73 23.12 -3.19
N ASP A 228 -15.94 24.09 -4.06
CA ASP A 228 -15.89 23.89 -5.52
C ASP A 228 -14.48 23.46 -5.96
N GLN A 229 -13.45 24.06 -5.36
CA GLN A 229 -12.06 23.65 -5.61
C GLN A 229 -11.79 22.21 -5.16
N GLN A 230 -12.26 21.82 -3.97
CA GLN A 230 -12.11 20.45 -3.46
C GLN A 230 -12.81 19.42 -4.36
N LEU A 231 -14.04 19.71 -4.77
CA LEU A 231 -14.80 18.84 -5.67
C LEU A 231 -14.15 18.71 -7.05
N ALA A 232 -13.54 19.79 -7.57
CA ALA A 232 -12.81 19.75 -8.82
C ALA A 232 -11.52 18.92 -8.72
N GLU A 233 -10.80 19.00 -7.59
CA GLU A 233 -9.62 18.19 -7.32
C GLU A 233 -9.98 16.70 -7.21
N GLU A 234 -11.01 16.36 -6.42
CA GLU A 234 -11.51 14.97 -6.31
C GLU A 234 -11.95 14.39 -7.67
N ALA A 235 -12.63 15.18 -8.50
CA ALA A 235 -13.03 14.76 -9.84
C ALA A 235 -11.80 14.52 -10.74
N ALA A 236 -10.79 15.40 -10.69
CA ALA A 236 -9.55 15.24 -11.44
C ALA A 236 -8.75 14.00 -10.98
N GLU A 237 -8.74 13.69 -9.69
CA GLU A 237 -8.13 12.47 -9.14
C GLU A 237 -8.86 11.21 -9.58
N ALA A 238 -10.20 11.23 -9.59
CA ALA A 238 -11.02 10.11 -10.03
C ALA A 238 -10.87 9.83 -11.54
N GLU A 239 -10.68 10.86 -12.36
CA GLU A 239 -10.37 10.73 -13.79
C GLU A 239 -8.89 10.40 -14.05
N GLY A 240 -7.99 10.81 -13.16
CA GLY A 240 -6.53 10.64 -13.20
C GLY A 240 -6.00 9.28 -12.74
N GLY A 241 -6.80 8.21 -12.84
CA GLY A 241 -6.40 6.85 -12.49
C GLY A 241 -5.33 6.28 -13.42
N GLY A 242 -4.06 6.67 -13.26
CA GLY A 242 -2.95 6.01 -13.94
C GLY A 242 -1.60 6.72 -14.08
N ALA A 243 -1.17 7.66 -13.24
CA ALA A 243 0.25 7.97 -13.11
C ALA A 243 0.55 8.84 -11.88
N MET A 244 1.69 8.56 -11.24
CA MET A 244 2.39 9.41 -10.25
C MET A 244 2.01 9.26 -8.77
N ALA A 245 2.09 8.03 -8.25
CA ALA A 245 2.64 7.82 -6.92
C ALA A 245 4.15 7.52 -7.01
N SER A 246 4.94 8.45 -7.55
CA SER A 246 6.39 8.45 -7.32
C SER A 246 6.65 9.11 -5.98
N VAL A 247 6.40 8.38 -4.90
CA VAL A 247 6.92 8.73 -3.57
C VAL A 247 8.43 8.48 -3.61
N THR A 248 9.18 9.41 -4.20
CA THR A 248 10.63 9.50 -4.02
C THR A 248 10.88 10.00 -2.61
N ASN A 249 10.99 9.08 -1.67
CA ASN A 249 11.52 9.36 -0.35
C ASN A 249 13.02 9.73 -0.50
N PRO A 250 13.49 10.89 -0.02
CA PRO A 250 14.92 11.17 0.01
C PRO A 250 15.59 10.32 1.12
N PRO A 251 16.81 9.79 0.91
CA PRO A 251 17.49 8.98 1.90
C PRO A 251 17.87 9.83 3.11
N ARG A 252 17.43 9.39 4.31
CA ARG A 252 17.90 9.93 5.58
C ARG A 252 19.43 9.83 5.63
N ARG A 253 20.11 10.97 5.70
CA ARG A 253 21.52 11.07 6.05
C ARG A 253 21.73 10.44 7.42
N SER A 254 22.54 9.39 7.48
CA SER A 254 23.19 8.92 8.70
C SER A 254 24.15 10.00 9.21
N ALA A 255 23.86 10.59 10.35
CA ALA A 255 24.83 11.35 11.12
C ALA A 255 25.54 10.40 12.09
N LYS A 256 26.88 10.44 12.06
CA LYS A 256 27.76 9.95 13.13
C LYS A 256 27.63 10.82 14.37
#